data_AF-A0A0N4UKA5-F1
#
_entry.id   AF-A0A0N4UKA5-F1
#
_cell.length_a   1.000
_cell.length_b   1.000
_cell.length_c   1.000
_cell.angle_alpha   90.00
_cell.angle_beta   90.00
_cell.angle_gamma   90.00
#
_symmetry.space_group_name_H-M   'P 1'
#
loop_
_entity.id
_entity.type
_entity.pdbx_description
1 polymer ?
#
loop_
_entity_poly.entity_id
_entity_poly.type
_entity_poly.pdbx_seq_one_letter_code
_entity_poly.pdbx_strand_id
1 'polypeptide(L)' 'MVEMQQIIELILAIFLPPLAIFIHGGDCNIHVIVNIILCFFFWLPAVLHALWYCFFRA' A
#
# COMPACT_ATOMS: atom_id res chain seq x y z
N MET A 1 -11.68 6.95 -16.30
CA MET A 1 -11.00 8.09 -15.66
C MET A 1 -10.28 7.52 -14.47
N VAL A 2 -8.98 7.79 -14.28
CA VAL A 2 -8.30 7.35 -13.05
C VAL A 2 -8.93 8.14 -11.91
N GLU A 3 -9.47 7.44 -10.92
CA GLU A 3 -10.09 8.07 -9.76
C GLU A 3 -9.01 8.78 -8.95
N MET A 4 -9.32 9.94 -8.37
CA MET A 4 -8.35 10.69 -7.55
C MET A 4 -7.80 9.84 -6.39
N GLN A 5 -8.62 8.94 -5.85
CA GLN A 5 -8.22 7.99 -4.81
C GLN A 5 -7.09 7.06 -5.29
N GLN A 6 -7.16 6.54 -6.52
CA GLN A 6 -6.11 5.68 -7.07
C GLN A 6 -4.78 6.42 -7.24
N ILE A 7 -4.82 7.71 -7.60
CA ILE A 7 -3.61 8.54 -7.68
C ILE A 7 -3.00 8.72 -6.30
N ILE A 8 -3.83 9.00 -5.29
CA ILE A 8 -3.38 9.15 -3.90
C ILE A 8 -2.78 7.84 -3.40
N GLU A 9 -3.45 6.70 -3.61
CA GLU A 9 -2.94 5.37 -3.25
C GLU A 9 -1.64 5.04 -3.95
N LEU A 10 -1.46 5.42 -5.22
CA LEU A 10 -0.21 5.21 -5.95
C LEU A 10 0.94 6.02 -5.35
N ILE A 11 0.71 7.29 -5.03
CA ILE A 11 1.70 8.15 -4.40
C ILE A 11 2.05 7.59 -3.01
N LEU A 12 1.05 7.23 -2.22
CA LEU A 12 1.25 6.65 -0.91
C LEU A 12 1.96 5.30 -0.99
N ALA A 13 1.66 4.44 -1.96
CA ALA A 13 2.31 3.14 -2.11
C ALA A 13 3.82 3.28 -2.32
N ILE A 14 4.29 4.42 -2.85
CA ILE A 14 5.71 4.73 -3.06
C ILE A 14 6.36 5.37 -1.82
N PHE A 15 5.66 6.30 -1.14
CA PHE A 15 6.21 7.09 -0.03
C PHE A 15 5.88 6.58 1.37
N LEU A 16 4.64 6.14 1.59
CA LEU A 16 4.14 5.54 2.84
C LEU A 16 3.34 4.28 2.49
N PRO A 17 4.01 3.17 2.10
CA PRO A 17 3.34 1.98 1.61
C PRO A 17 2.27 1.40 2.57
N PRO A 18 2.43 1.41 3.91
CA PRO A 18 1.40 0.88 4.80
C PRO A 18 0.17 1.79 4.89
N LEU A 19 0.33 3.10 4.65
CA LEU A 19 -0.78 4.04 4.62
C LEU A 19 -1.63 3.85 3.37
N ALA A 20 -1.03 3.52 2.22
CA ALA A 20 -1.76 3.19 1.01
C ALA A 20 -2.69 1.99 1.22
N ILE A 21 -2.18 0.94 1.85
CA ILE A 21 -2.95 -0.28 2.17
C ILE A 21 -4.07 0.04 3.16
N PHE A 22 -3.79 0.86 4.18
CA PHE A 22 -4.79 1.25 5.18
C PHE A 22 -5.94 2.05 4.55
N ILE A 23 -5.64 3.02 3.68
CA ILE A 23 -6.66 3.82 3.00
C ILE A 23 -7.46 2.97 2.01
N HIS A 24 -6.77 2.13 1.22
CA HIS A 24 -7.43 1.26 0.25
C HIS A 24 -8.34 0.23 0.91
N GLY A 25 -7.88 -0.39 2.01
CA GLY A 25 -8.66 -1.38 2.75
C GLY A 25 -9.70 -0.79 3.69
N GLY A 26 -9.56 0.49 4.09
CA GLY A 26 -10.40 1.14 5.10
C GLY A 26 -10.15 0.70 6.56
N ASP A 27 -9.45 -0.42 6.75
CA ASP A 27 -9.21 -1.05 8.05
C ASP A 27 -7.73 -1.41 8.25
N CYS A 28 -7.30 -1.47 9.51
CA CYS A 28 -5.97 -1.98 9.87
C CYS A 28 -5.94 -3.51 9.79
N ASN A 29 -5.73 -4.03 8.58
CA ASN A 29 -5.65 -5.45 8.32
C ASN A 29 -4.22 -6.00 8.48
N ILE A 30 -4.07 -7.32 8.35
CA ILE A 30 -2.77 -7.98 8.41
C ILE A 30 -1.81 -7.48 7.32
N HIS A 31 -2.31 -6.99 6.18
CA HIS A 31 -1.48 -6.45 5.10
C HIS A 31 -0.79 -5.15 5.51
N VAL A 32 -1.45 -4.28 6.28
CA VAL A 32 -0.81 -3.07 6.84
C VAL A 32 0.36 -3.49 7.74
N ILE A 33 0.16 -4.48 8.62
CA ILE A 33 1.20 -4.97 9.55
C ILE A 33 2.35 -5.62 8.78
N VAL A 34 2.06 -6.50 7.82
CA VAL A 34 3.07 -7.13 6.95
C VAL A 34 3.87 -6.05 6.23
N ASN A 35 3.21 -5.00 5.76
CA ASN A 35 3.87 -3.92 5.05
C ASN A 35 4.74 -3.04 5.96
N ILE A 36 4.30 -2.78 7.19
CA ILE A 36 5.13 -2.15 8.23
C ILE A 36 6.40 -2.97 8.47
N ILE A 37 6.28 -4.30 8.60
CA ILE A 37 7.43 -5.19 8.77
C ILE A 37 8.34 -5.11 7.54
N LEU A 38 7.78 -5.17 6.33
CA LEU A 38 8.56 -5.04 5.09
C LEU A 38 9.31 -3.70 5.04
N CYS A 39 8.70 -2.59 5.45
CA CYS A 39 9.38 -1.29 5.52
C CYS A 39 10.63 -1.32 6.41
N PHE A 40 10.65 -2.13 7.48
CA PHE A 40 11.83 -2.29 8.34
C PHE A 40 12.93 -3.16 7.72
N PHE A 41 12.56 -4.19 6.96
CA PHE A 41 13.54 -5.08 6.34
C PHE A 41 14.08 -4.51 5.02
N PHE A 42 13.19 -4.08 4.11
CA PHE A 42 13.55 -3.50 2.81
C PHE A 42 12.40 -2.66 2.22
N TRP A 43 12.70 -1.45 1.74
CA TRP A 43 11.70 -0.56 1.14
C TRP A 43 11.04 -1.12 -0.13
N LEU A 44 11.85 -1.68 -1.04
CA LEU A 44 11.37 -2.16 -2.34
C LEU A 44 10.25 -3.22 -2.22
N PRO A 45 10.37 -4.30 -1.43
CA PRO A 45 9.27 -5.25 -1.27
C PRO A 45 8.07 -4.64 -0.54
N ALA A 46 8.23 -3.63 0.31
CA ALA A 46 7.10 -2.92 0.89
C ALA A 46 6.29 -2.16 -0.17
N VAL A 47 6.97 -1.45 -1.08
CA VAL A 47 6.34 -0.77 -2.22
C VAL A 47 5.64 -1.78 -3.13
N LEU A 48 6.32 -2.87 -3.50
CA LEU A 48 5.74 -3.92 -4.37
C LEU A 48 4.51 -4.57 -3.73
N HIS A 49 4.56 -4.84 -2.42
CA HIS A 49 3.42 -5.40 -1.69
C HIS A 49 2.23 -4.43 -1.64
N ALA A 50 2.48 -3.13 -1.41
CA ALA A 50 1.44 -2.11 -1.41
C ALA A 50 0.81 -1.95 -2.81
N LEU A 51 1.61 -1.89 -3.86
CA LEU A 51 1.11 -1.82 -5.24
C LEU A 51 0.28 -3.06 -5.62
N TRP A 52 0.74 -4.26 -5.24
CA TRP A 52 -0.03 -5.48 -5.45
C TRP A 52 -1.38 -5.43 -4.72
N TYR A 53 -1.39 -4.98 -3.46
CA TYR A 53 -2.61 -4.91 -2.67
C TYR A 53 -3.59 -3.85 -3.20
N CYS A 54 -3.14 -2.65 -3.57
CA CYS A 54 -4.04 -1.57 -4.01
C CYS A 54 -4.53 -1.72 -5.46
N PHE A 55 -3.75 -2.35 -6.35
CA PHE A 55 -4.06 -2.35 -7.79
C PHE A 55 -4.26 -3.73 -8.41
N PHE A 56 -3.71 -4.79 -7.81
CA PHE A 56 -3.76 -6.14 -8.37
C PHE A 56 -4.60 -7.12 -7.55
N ARG A 57 -4.90 -6.79 -6.28
CA ARG A 57 -5.84 -7.54 -5.46
C ARG A 57 -7.26 -7.14 -5.86
N ALA A 58 -7.80 -7.90 -6.80
CA ALA A 58 -9.23 -7.92 -7.12
C ALA A 58 -10.06 -8.40 -5.92
#